data_AF-A0A061FTQ8-F1
#
_entry.id   AF-A0A061FTQ8-F1
#
_cell.length_a   1.000
_cell.length_b   1.000
_cell.length_c   1.000
_cell.angle_alpha   90.00
_cell.angle_beta   90.00
_cell.angle_gamma   90.00
#
_symmetry.space_group_name_H-M   'P 1'
#
loop_
_entity.id
_entity.type
_entity.pdbx_description
1 polymer ?
#
loop_
_entity_poly.entity_id
_entity_poly.type
_entity_poly.pdbx_seq_one_letter_code
_entity_poly.pdbx_strand_id
1 'polypeptide(L)'
;MLKLHTNGKEETPYETFDRSHANLVKEGEKWMKDIAQTSTVVGTLIITIMFAALFTVPGGPDQDTGVPLLLRKKLFKIFIISDSISLFASTTSVLMFVGILTSRYTADDFLKSLPNKLIIGLSSLFISIAAMMVAFSSTVIIMVKGQLEIVIPIVLLAGIPIGLFVWLQFPLLVKIFISTYGPGIFDRKMKWL
;
A
#
# COMPACT_ATOMS: atom_id res chain seq x y z
N MET A 1 -44.96 -4.10 -9.21
CA MET A 1 -43.93 -3.41 -10.02
C MET A 1 -43.97 -1.93 -9.68
N LEU A 2 -42.94 -1.39 -9.04
CA LEU A 2 -42.82 0.06 -8.83
C LEU A 2 -42.43 0.69 -10.18
N LYS A 3 -43.30 1.53 -10.77
CA LYS A 3 -42.93 2.34 -11.93
C LYS A 3 -41.96 3.43 -11.44
N LEU A 4 -40.71 3.39 -11.90
CA LEU A 4 -39.76 4.47 -11.69
C LEU A 4 -40.25 5.71 -12.45
N HIS A 5 -40.45 6.82 -11.74
CA HIS A 5 -40.79 8.08 -12.37
C HIS A 5 -39.64 8.55 -13.25
N THR A 6 -39.94 8.88 -14.50
CA THR A 6 -38.98 9.42 -15.46
C THR A 6 -38.96 10.95 -15.42
N ASN A 7 -37.83 11.55 -15.74
CA ASN A 7 -37.70 13.01 -15.82
C ASN A 7 -38.36 13.54 -17.12
N GLY A 8 -38.32 14.87 -17.35
CA GLY A 8 -38.88 15.49 -18.57
C GLY A 8 -38.22 15.08 -19.91
N LYS A 9 -37.21 14.20 -19.87
CA LYS A 9 -36.52 13.58 -21.01
C LYS A 9 -36.76 12.06 -21.08
N GLU A 10 -37.75 11.55 -20.34
CA GLU A 10 -38.08 10.11 -20.23
C GLU A 10 -36.98 9.23 -19.61
N GLU A 11 -35.97 9.83 -18.97
CA GLU A 11 -34.88 9.09 -18.32
C GLU A 11 -35.27 8.66 -16.91
N THR A 12 -34.91 7.44 -16.54
CA THR A 12 -34.99 6.96 -15.16
C THR A 12 -33.98 7.69 -14.25
N PRO A 13 -34.16 7.64 -12.92
CA PRO A 13 -33.19 8.19 -11.98
C PRO A 13 -31.78 7.62 -12.15
N TYR A 14 -31.67 6.34 -12.54
CA TYR A 14 -30.39 5.67 -12.80
C TYR A 14 -29.70 6.21 -14.06
N GLU A 15 -30.42 6.33 -15.17
CA GLU A 15 -29.87 6.87 -16.42
C GLU A 15 -29.43 8.32 -16.26
N THR A 16 -30.22 9.12 -15.54
CA THR A 16 -29.84 10.51 -15.22
C THR A 16 -28.57 10.56 -14.37
N PHE A 17 -28.46 9.70 -13.35
CA PHE A 17 -27.30 9.63 -12.47
C PHE A 17 -26.03 9.20 -13.22
N ASP A 18 -26.10 8.13 -14.01
CA ASP A 18 -24.99 7.60 -14.80
C ASP A 18 -24.51 8.63 -15.82
N ARG A 19 -25.43 9.29 -16.54
CA ARG A 19 -25.06 10.36 -17.48
C ARG A 19 -24.36 11.52 -16.76
N SER A 20 -24.91 11.97 -15.64
CA SER A 20 -24.36 13.09 -14.88
C SER A 20 -22.99 12.78 -14.24
N HIS A 21 -22.70 11.52 -13.93
CA HIS A 21 -21.45 11.12 -13.25
C HIS A 21 -20.46 10.38 -14.18
N ALA A 22 -20.76 10.21 -15.46
CA ALA A 22 -19.90 9.50 -16.42
C ALA A 22 -18.46 10.05 -16.49
N ASN A 23 -18.29 11.37 -16.39
CA ASN A 23 -16.96 11.99 -16.35
C ASN A 23 -16.19 11.66 -15.05
N LEU A 24 -16.87 11.67 -13.90
CA LEU A 24 -16.26 11.33 -12.62
C LEU A 24 -15.82 9.86 -12.56
N VAL A 25 -16.59 8.95 -13.15
CA VAL A 25 -16.20 7.53 -13.27
C VAL A 25 -14.94 7.38 -14.11
N LYS A 26 -14.86 8.07 -15.27
CA LYS A 26 -13.65 8.06 -16.12
C LYS A 26 -12.43 8.65 -15.42
N GLU A 27 -12.60 9.76 -14.69
CA GLU A 27 -11.53 10.39 -13.92
C GLU A 27 -11.06 9.49 -12.78
N GLY A 28 -11.99 8.85 -12.06
CA GLY A 28 -11.68 7.89 -11.01
C GLY A 28 -10.96 6.64 -11.54
N GLU A 29 -11.38 6.12 -12.71
CA GLU A 29 -10.73 5.00 -13.39
C GLU A 29 -9.28 5.35 -13.73
N LYS A 30 -9.07 6.52 -14.34
CA LYS A 30 -7.74 7.00 -14.71
C LYS A 30 -6.86 7.17 -13.47
N TRP A 31 -7.37 7.84 -12.43
CA TRP A 31 -6.66 8.03 -11.17
C TRP A 31 -6.24 6.71 -10.54
N MET A 32 -7.13 5.71 -10.55
CA MET A 32 -6.83 4.40 -9.97
C MET A 32 -5.77 3.64 -10.78
N LYS A 33 -5.83 3.69 -12.12
CA LYS A 33 -4.80 3.11 -12.99
C LYS A 33 -3.44 3.78 -12.78
N ASP A 34 -3.41 5.12 -12.72
CA ASP A 34 -2.19 5.89 -12.52
C ASP A 34 -1.52 5.55 -11.18
N ILE A 35 -2.30 5.49 -10.09
CA ILE A 35 -1.79 5.07 -8.78
C ILE A 35 -1.36 3.61 -8.77
N ALA A 36 -2.12 2.71 -9.40
CA ALA A 36 -1.76 1.30 -9.45
C ALA A 36 -0.45 1.09 -10.22
N GLN A 37 -0.25 1.78 -11.34
CA GLN A 37 0.97 1.69 -12.13
C GLN A 37 2.17 2.25 -11.35
N THR A 38 2.06 3.45 -10.81
CA THR A 38 3.14 4.07 -10.03
C THR A 38 3.49 3.23 -8.79
N SER A 39 2.50 2.73 -8.08
CA SER A 39 2.70 1.90 -6.89
C SER A 39 3.24 0.51 -7.22
N THR A 40 2.89 -0.05 -8.39
CA THR A 40 3.50 -1.29 -8.90
C THR A 40 4.99 -1.11 -9.11
N VAL A 41 5.42 0.00 -9.73
CA VAL A 41 6.84 0.32 -9.95
C VAL A 41 7.59 0.50 -8.62
N VAL A 42 7.01 1.23 -7.68
CA VAL A 42 7.61 1.39 -6.33
C VAL A 42 7.72 0.04 -5.63
N GLY A 43 6.67 -0.78 -5.70
CA GLY A 43 6.65 -2.11 -5.10
C GLY A 43 7.71 -3.04 -5.70
N THR A 44 7.81 -3.12 -7.03
CA THR A 44 8.85 -3.93 -7.69
C THR A 44 10.25 -3.45 -7.34
N LEU A 45 10.47 -2.15 -7.24
CA LEU A 45 11.75 -1.61 -6.79
C LEU A 45 12.10 -2.06 -5.36
N ILE A 46 11.16 -2.02 -4.43
CA ILE A 46 11.37 -2.52 -3.06
C ILE A 46 11.70 -4.02 -3.07
N ILE A 47 11.00 -4.81 -3.89
CA ILE A 47 11.26 -6.26 -4.05
C ILE A 47 12.72 -6.47 -4.46
N THR A 48 13.17 -5.77 -5.50
CA THR A 48 14.54 -5.89 -6.01
C THR A 48 15.57 -5.48 -4.95
N ILE A 49 15.37 -4.34 -4.29
CA ILE A 49 16.31 -3.81 -3.29
C ILE A 49 16.43 -4.77 -2.11
N MET A 50 15.30 -5.25 -1.58
CA MET A 50 15.32 -6.12 -0.39
C MET A 50 15.84 -7.51 -0.71
N PHE A 51 15.48 -8.06 -1.87
CA PHE A 51 16.03 -9.33 -2.32
C PHE A 51 17.56 -9.26 -2.45
N ALA A 52 18.09 -8.17 -3.02
CA ALA A 52 19.52 -7.94 -3.07
C ALA A 52 20.13 -7.72 -1.67
N ALA A 53 19.46 -6.98 -0.78
CA ALA A 53 19.93 -6.71 0.58
C ALA A 53 20.14 -8.01 1.36
N LEU A 54 19.22 -8.98 1.25
CA LEU A 54 19.31 -10.27 1.94
C LEU A 54 20.62 -11.02 1.67
N PHE A 55 21.17 -10.92 0.45
CA PHE A 55 22.41 -11.61 0.06
C PHE A 55 23.67 -10.74 0.15
N THR A 56 23.52 -9.42 0.30
CA THR A 56 24.65 -8.47 0.28
C THR A 56 25.03 -7.96 1.67
N VAL A 57 24.23 -8.22 2.73
CA VAL A 57 24.62 -7.82 4.08
C VAL A 57 25.92 -8.53 4.50
N PRO A 58 26.97 -7.78 4.89
CA PRO A 58 28.26 -8.34 5.25
C PRO A 58 28.10 -9.19 6.50
N GLY A 59 28.52 -10.44 6.47
CA GLY A 59 28.43 -11.33 7.64
C GLY A 59 29.38 -12.51 7.61
N GLY A 60 29.63 -13.08 6.43
CA GLY A 60 30.54 -14.21 6.23
C GLY A 60 30.15 -15.47 7.00
N PRO A 61 30.46 -16.68 6.51
CA PRO A 61 30.36 -17.87 7.34
C PRO A 61 31.39 -17.79 8.47
N ASP A 62 30.99 -18.20 9.66
CA ASP A 62 31.89 -18.48 10.77
C ASP A 62 32.85 -19.61 10.36
N GLN A 63 34.16 -19.40 10.58
CA GLN A 63 35.20 -20.30 10.07
C GLN A 63 35.20 -21.68 10.74
N ASP A 64 34.61 -21.81 11.93
CA ASP A 64 34.57 -23.05 12.69
C ASP A 64 33.25 -23.82 12.51
N THR A 65 32.15 -23.11 12.25
CA THR A 65 30.80 -23.71 12.20
C THR A 65 30.13 -23.61 10.83
N GLY A 66 30.65 -22.81 9.90
CA GLY A 66 30.04 -22.53 8.60
C GLY A 66 28.75 -21.69 8.66
N VAL A 67 28.27 -21.35 9.86
CA VAL A 67 27.05 -20.57 10.09
C VAL A 67 27.37 -19.08 9.96
N PRO A 68 26.55 -18.25 9.27
CA PRO A 68 26.82 -16.82 9.17
C PRO A 68 27.11 -16.15 10.52
N LEU A 69 28.27 -15.51 10.66
CA LEU A 69 28.81 -14.98 11.92
C LEU A 69 27.87 -13.96 12.59
N LEU A 70 27.02 -13.31 11.80
CA LEU A 70 26.02 -12.36 12.26
C LEU A 70 24.69 -12.96 12.71
N LEU A 71 24.34 -14.21 12.38
CA LEU A 71 23.08 -14.85 12.81
C LEU A 71 22.91 -14.88 14.33
N ARG A 72 24.04 -14.92 15.06
CA ARG A 72 24.03 -14.91 16.53
C ARG A 72 23.62 -13.54 17.10
N LYS A 73 23.71 -12.45 16.33
CA LYS A 73 23.33 -11.11 16.77
C LYS A 73 21.83 -10.87 16.61
N LYS A 74 21.20 -10.35 17.66
CA LYS A 74 19.76 -10.00 17.70
C LYS A 74 19.34 -9.10 16.53
N LEU A 75 20.18 -8.12 16.18
CA LEU A 75 19.90 -7.17 15.10
C LEU A 75 19.87 -7.82 13.71
N PHE A 76 20.69 -8.84 13.45
CA PHE A 76 20.70 -9.50 12.15
C PHE A 76 19.46 -10.39 11.95
N LYS A 77 18.96 -11.00 13.03
CA LYS A 77 17.66 -11.68 13.01
C LYS A 77 16.52 -10.70 12.73
N ILE A 78 16.55 -9.51 13.33
CA ILE A 78 15.57 -8.44 13.04
C ILE A 78 15.67 -8.02 11.57
N PHE A 79 16.88 -7.86 11.04
CA PHE A 79 17.11 -7.58 9.62
C PHE A 79 16.45 -8.63 8.72
N ILE A 80 16.76 -9.93 8.88
CA ILE A 80 16.20 -11.00 8.03
C ILE A 80 14.67 -11.05 8.09
N ILE A 81 14.10 -10.95 9.30
CA ILE A 81 12.64 -10.99 9.49
C ILE A 81 11.99 -9.78 8.80
N SER A 82 12.56 -8.59 9.01
CA SER A 82 12.03 -7.35 8.45
C SER A 82 12.17 -7.29 6.93
N ASP A 83 13.29 -7.75 6.40
CA ASP A 83 13.54 -7.90 4.96
C ASP A 83 12.50 -8.83 4.32
N SER A 84 12.27 -9.99 4.93
CA SER A 84 11.26 -10.95 4.46
C SER A 84 9.85 -10.35 4.48
N ILE A 85 9.47 -9.67 5.59
CA ILE A 85 8.17 -8.97 5.68
C ILE A 85 8.05 -7.93 4.58
N SER A 86 9.11 -7.15 4.35
CA SER A 86 9.15 -6.13 3.31
C SER A 86 8.91 -6.73 1.91
N LEU A 87 9.59 -7.84 1.60
CA LEU A 87 9.47 -8.56 0.33
C LEU A 87 8.06 -9.11 0.09
N PHE A 88 7.52 -9.85 1.06
CA PHE A 88 6.19 -10.44 0.94
C PHE A 88 5.12 -9.35 0.85
N ALA A 89 5.18 -8.33 1.72
CA ALA A 89 4.22 -7.23 1.71
C ALA A 89 4.30 -6.41 0.40
N SER A 90 5.50 -6.20 -0.15
CA SER A 90 5.62 -5.52 -1.46
C SER A 90 5.06 -6.38 -2.60
N THR A 91 5.33 -7.68 -2.59
CA THR A 91 4.81 -8.62 -3.60
C THR A 91 3.28 -8.67 -3.57
N THR A 92 2.68 -8.78 -2.39
CA THR A 92 1.23 -8.71 -2.23
C THR A 92 0.66 -7.39 -2.74
N SER A 93 1.32 -6.26 -2.44
CA SER A 93 0.95 -4.94 -2.95
C SER A 93 0.97 -4.90 -4.48
N VAL A 94 2.06 -5.35 -5.11
CA VAL A 94 2.20 -5.43 -6.57
C VAL A 94 1.09 -6.28 -7.19
N LEU A 95 0.79 -7.45 -6.63
CA LEU A 95 -0.28 -8.32 -7.13
C LEU A 95 -1.66 -7.64 -7.07
N MET A 96 -1.94 -6.89 -6.00
CA MET A 96 -3.19 -6.13 -5.88
C MET A 96 -3.28 -5.00 -6.91
N PHE A 97 -2.19 -4.25 -7.13
CA PHE A 97 -2.16 -3.18 -8.13
C PHE A 97 -2.21 -3.70 -9.58
N VAL A 98 -1.53 -4.80 -9.89
CA VAL A 98 -1.70 -5.50 -11.18
C VAL A 98 -3.16 -5.96 -11.34
N GLY A 99 -3.76 -6.48 -10.26
CA GLY A 99 -5.17 -6.86 -10.23
C GLY A 99 -6.16 -5.71 -10.44
N ILE A 100 -5.75 -4.45 -10.21
CA ILE A 100 -6.49 -3.24 -10.57
C ILE A 100 -6.29 -2.93 -12.06
N LEU A 101 -5.05 -2.98 -12.55
CA LEU A 101 -4.73 -2.72 -13.96
C LEU A 101 -5.41 -3.72 -14.91
N THR A 102 -5.57 -4.98 -14.49
CA THR A 102 -6.20 -6.05 -15.29
C THR A 102 -7.71 -6.19 -15.07
N SER A 103 -8.33 -5.44 -14.15
CA SER A 103 -9.78 -5.53 -13.93
C SER A 103 -10.57 -4.93 -15.10
N ARG A 104 -11.81 -5.38 -15.34
CA ARG A 104 -12.64 -4.94 -16.46
C ARG A 104 -13.42 -3.62 -16.22
N TYR A 105 -13.18 -2.91 -15.12
CA TYR A 105 -13.78 -1.58 -14.81
C TYR A 105 -15.30 -1.49 -15.06
N THR A 106 -16.04 -2.58 -14.85
CA THR A 106 -17.51 -2.58 -14.90
C THR A 106 -18.07 -1.91 -13.65
N ALA A 107 -19.31 -1.38 -13.72
CA ALA A 107 -19.91 -0.58 -12.64
C ALA A 107 -19.89 -1.28 -11.27
N ASP A 108 -20.19 -2.59 -11.22
CA ASP A 108 -20.16 -3.38 -9.97
C ASP A 108 -18.75 -3.60 -9.41
N ASP A 109 -17.76 -3.80 -10.29
CA ASP A 109 -16.35 -3.94 -9.90
C ASP A 109 -15.80 -2.61 -9.35
N PHE A 110 -16.23 -1.49 -9.93
CA PHE A 110 -15.82 -0.14 -9.55
C PHE A 110 -16.26 0.23 -8.13
N LEU A 111 -17.42 -0.27 -7.69
CA LEU A 111 -18.01 0.09 -6.40
C LEU A 111 -17.42 -0.66 -5.21
N LYS A 112 -16.93 -1.90 -5.40
CA LYS A 112 -16.44 -2.74 -4.29
C LYS A 112 -15.10 -3.41 -4.52
N SER A 113 -14.88 -4.03 -5.69
CA SER A 113 -13.69 -4.86 -5.89
C SER A 113 -12.43 -4.00 -6.11
N LEU A 114 -12.55 -2.89 -6.84
CA LEU A 114 -11.47 -1.94 -7.10
C LEU A 114 -11.01 -1.18 -5.85
N PRO A 115 -11.90 -0.53 -5.07
CA PRO A 115 -11.50 0.15 -3.84
C PRO A 115 -10.87 -0.80 -2.82
N ASN A 116 -11.37 -2.03 -2.69
CA ASN A 116 -10.77 -3.01 -1.78
C ASN A 116 -9.36 -3.43 -2.20
N LYS A 117 -9.15 -3.73 -3.48
CA LYS A 117 -7.80 -4.01 -4.00
C LYS A 117 -6.86 -2.82 -3.75
N LEU A 118 -7.35 -1.60 -3.92
CA LEU A 118 -6.57 -0.38 -3.69
C LEU A 118 -6.18 -0.22 -2.23
N ILE A 119 -7.12 -0.45 -1.29
CA ILE A 119 -6.86 -0.41 0.15
C ILE A 119 -5.84 -1.48 0.56
N ILE A 120 -6.02 -2.73 0.11
CA ILE A 120 -5.10 -3.83 0.43
C ILE A 120 -3.71 -3.57 -0.19
N GLY A 121 -3.65 -3.08 -1.43
CA GLY A 121 -2.41 -2.73 -2.11
C GLY A 121 -1.63 -1.64 -1.36
N LEU A 122 -2.27 -0.50 -1.09
CA LEU A 122 -1.64 0.64 -0.41
C LEU A 122 -1.24 0.30 1.04
N SER A 123 -2.06 -0.46 1.78
CA SER A 123 -1.72 -0.87 3.15
C SER A 123 -0.55 -1.85 3.18
N SER A 124 -0.51 -2.82 2.26
CA SER A 124 0.61 -3.75 2.13
C SER A 124 1.90 -3.04 1.70
N LEU A 125 1.81 -2.05 0.80
CA LEU A 125 2.95 -1.22 0.41
C LEU A 125 3.50 -0.41 1.60
N PHE A 126 2.62 0.12 2.45
CA PHE A 126 3.03 0.82 3.66
C PHE A 126 3.80 -0.07 4.63
N ILE A 127 3.26 -1.26 4.90
CA ILE A 127 3.91 -2.27 5.75
C ILE A 127 5.29 -2.60 5.18
N SER A 128 5.40 -2.74 3.85
CA SER A 128 6.67 -2.99 3.17
C SER A 128 7.68 -1.87 3.40
N ILE A 129 7.30 -0.61 3.21
CA ILE A 129 8.19 0.55 3.42
C ILE A 129 8.64 0.64 4.88
N ALA A 130 7.73 0.45 5.84
CA ALA A 130 8.08 0.44 7.26
C ALA A 130 9.07 -0.67 7.59
N ALA A 131 8.84 -1.89 7.10
CA ALA A 131 9.73 -3.02 7.29
C ALA A 131 11.09 -2.82 6.60
N MET A 132 11.13 -2.22 5.41
CA MET A 132 12.37 -1.83 4.74
C MET A 132 13.19 -0.86 5.60
N MET A 133 12.54 0.09 6.27
CA MET A 133 13.24 1.06 7.11
C MET A 133 13.78 0.46 8.43
N VAL A 134 13.06 -0.52 8.99
CA VAL A 134 13.56 -1.32 10.13
C VAL A 134 14.75 -2.18 9.71
N ALA A 135 14.71 -2.80 8.52
CA ALA A 135 15.82 -3.57 7.97
C ALA A 135 17.05 -2.69 7.75
N PHE A 136 16.88 -1.53 7.10
CA PHE A 136 17.94 -0.55 6.89
C PHE A 136 18.58 -0.08 8.21
N SER A 137 17.75 0.29 9.20
CA SER A 137 18.22 0.72 10.52
C SER A 137 19.02 -0.38 11.22
N SER A 138 18.56 -1.63 11.15
CA SER A 138 19.26 -2.78 11.71
C SER A 138 20.64 -2.98 11.07
N THR A 139 20.72 -2.87 9.75
CA THR A 139 21.98 -2.99 9.00
C THR A 139 22.96 -1.86 9.35
N VAL A 140 22.50 -0.61 9.44
CA VAL A 140 23.34 0.54 9.83
C VAL A 140 23.92 0.34 11.23
N ILE A 141 23.11 -0.08 12.21
CA ILE A 141 23.57 -0.33 13.58
C ILE A 141 24.61 -1.46 13.60
N ILE A 142 24.44 -2.50 12.78
CA ILE A 142 25.40 -3.62 12.68
C ILE A 142 26.73 -3.16 12.08
N MET A 143 26.69 -2.38 11.00
CA MET A 143 27.88 -1.95 10.25
C MET A 143 28.70 -0.92 11.01
N VAL A 144 28.06 0.05 11.67
CA VAL A 144 28.72 1.21 12.32
C VAL A 144 28.99 0.93 13.80
N LYS A 145 29.31 -0.34 14.13
CA LYS A 145 29.43 -0.84 15.51
C LYS A 145 30.38 0.04 16.33
N GLY A 146 29.84 0.79 17.30
CA GLY A 146 30.63 1.61 18.25
C GLY A 146 30.67 3.11 17.99
N GLN A 147 30.10 3.62 16.88
CA GLN A 147 30.05 5.06 16.57
C GLN A 147 28.61 5.60 16.63
N LEU A 148 28.06 5.72 17.84
CA LEU A 148 26.67 6.14 18.06
C LEU A 148 26.36 7.53 17.49
N GLU A 149 27.35 8.42 17.43
CA GLU A 149 27.23 9.77 16.87
C GLU A 149 26.81 9.77 15.39
N ILE A 150 27.17 8.73 14.62
CA ILE A 150 26.80 8.59 13.21
C ILE A 150 25.48 7.80 13.06
N VAL A 151 25.25 6.82 13.93
CA VAL A 151 24.05 5.95 13.85
C VAL A 151 22.77 6.71 14.17
N ILE A 152 22.78 7.54 15.22
CA ILE A 152 21.60 8.29 15.68
C ILE A 152 20.99 9.18 14.58
N PRO A 153 21.75 10.06 13.90
CA PRO A 153 21.18 10.90 12.84
C PRO A 153 20.67 10.10 11.65
N ILE A 154 21.33 9.00 11.27
CA ILE A 154 20.88 8.14 10.16
C ILE A 154 19.55 7.47 10.47
N VAL A 155 19.39 6.94 11.69
CA VAL A 155 18.13 6.29 12.12
C VAL A 155 17.00 7.31 12.24
N LEU A 156 17.29 8.51 12.75
CA LEU A 156 16.31 9.61 12.78
C LEU A 156 15.86 9.99 11.35
N LEU A 157 16.80 10.07 10.42
CA LEU A 157 16.51 10.40 9.02
C LEU A 157 15.66 9.30 8.35
N ALA A 158 15.90 8.03 8.67
CA ALA A 158 15.08 6.90 8.21
C ALA A 158 13.63 6.94 8.75
N GLY A 159 13.36 7.68 9.82
CA GLY A 159 12.01 7.90 10.34
C GLY A 159 11.20 8.89 9.49
N ILE A 160 11.84 9.78 8.74
CA ILE A 160 11.17 10.83 7.96
C ILE A 160 10.26 10.25 6.88
N PRO A 161 10.70 9.29 6.04
CA PRO A 161 9.82 8.67 5.03
C PRO A 161 8.60 7.98 5.66
N ILE A 162 8.77 7.32 6.81
CA ILE A 162 7.69 6.63 7.52
C ILE A 162 6.66 7.66 8.01
N GLY A 163 7.11 8.74 8.64
CA GLY A 163 6.24 9.81 9.13
C GLY A 163 5.49 10.51 7.99
N LEU A 164 6.19 10.82 6.90
CA LEU A 164 5.57 11.39 5.69
C LEU A 164 4.50 10.48 5.11
N PHE A 165 4.78 9.17 5.03
CA PHE A 165 3.81 8.21 4.50
C PHE A 165 2.58 8.08 5.40
N VAL A 166 2.76 8.03 6.73
CA VAL A 166 1.63 8.04 7.68
C VAL A 166 0.79 9.31 7.49
N TRP A 167 1.44 10.46 7.36
CA TRP A 167 0.72 11.74 7.21
C TRP A 167 -0.05 11.84 5.89
N LEU A 168 0.51 11.37 4.78
CA LEU A 168 -0.07 11.53 3.45
C LEU A 168 -1.02 10.39 3.06
N GLN A 169 -0.65 9.13 3.32
CA GLN A 169 -1.41 7.96 2.87
C GLN A 169 -2.55 7.59 3.83
N PHE A 170 -2.38 7.79 5.14
CA PHE A 170 -3.40 7.41 6.12
C PHE A 170 -4.74 8.15 5.92
N PRO A 171 -4.77 9.48 5.70
CA PRO A 171 -6.04 10.17 5.42
C PRO A 171 -6.70 9.68 4.14
N LEU A 172 -5.90 9.32 3.12
CA LEU A 172 -6.38 8.75 1.86
C LEU A 172 -7.03 7.38 2.08
N LEU A 173 -6.34 6.48 2.79
CA LEU A 173 -6.86 5.16 3.14
C LEU A 173 -8.15 5.25 3.96
N VAL A 174 -8.19 6.13 4.96
CA VAL A 174 -9.38 6.35 5.80
C VAL A 174 -10.54 6.90 4.96
N LYS A 175 -10.29 7.86 4.06
CA LYS A 175 -11.33 8.39 3.16
C LYS A 175 -11.90 7.31 2.24
N ILE A 176 -11.05 6.48 1.63
CA ILE A 176 -11.49 5.40 0.74
C ILE A 176 -12.27 4.36 1.56
N PHE A 177 -11.77 3.97 2.74
CA PHE A 177 -12.44 3.02 3.61
C PHE A 177 -13.81 3.50 4.07
N ILE A 178 -13.93 4.75 4.53
CA ILE A 178 -15.21 5.36 4.91
C ILE A 178 -16.12 5.51 3.69
N SER A 179 -15.59 5.82 2.51
CA SER A 179 -16.41 5.92 1.30
C SER A 179 -16.95 4.56 0.83
N THR A 180 -16.20 3.48 1.01
CA THR A 180 -16.59 2.13 0.59
C THR A 180 -17.46 1.42 1.63
N TYR A 181 -17.19 1.62 2.92
CA TYR A 181 -17.86 0.92 4.03
C TYR A 181 -18.73 1.81 4.93
N GLY A 182 -18.73 3.13 4.71
CA GLY A 182 -19.55 4.07 5.47
C GLY A 182 -21.04 3.91 5.19
N PRO A 183 -21.90 4.51 6.04
CA PRO A 183 -23.35 4.48 5.83
C PRO A 183 -23.65 5.04 4.44
N GLY A 184 -24.27 4.22 3.59
CA GLY A 184 -24.55 4.59 2.21
C GLY A 184 -25.31 5.91 2.14
N ILE A 185 -25.06 6.70 1.11
CA ILE A 185 -25.76 7.98 0.87
C ILE A 185 -27.29 7.81 0.88
N PHE A 186 -27.79 6.59 0.64
CA PHE A 186 -29.21 6.22 0.69
C PHE A 186 -29.74 5.75 2.06
N ASP A 187 -28.89 5.62 3.09
CA ASP A 187 -29.30 5.22 4.44
C ASP A 187 -29.42 6.41 5.41
N ARG A 188 -29.51 7.63 4.87
CA ARG A 188 -29.89 8.80 5.66
C ARG A 188 -31.42 8.79 5.81
N LYS A 189 -31.89 8.14 6.89
CA LYS A 189 -33.27 8.15 7.40
C LYS A 189 -34.13 9.28 6.81
N MET A 190 -35.07 8.94 5.93
CA MET A 190 -36.29 9.74 5.77
C MET A 190 -37.05 9.70 7.10
N LYS A 191 -36.75 10.64 8.00
CA LYS A 191 -37.73 11.05 9.01
C LYS A 191 -38.78 11.87 8.25
N TRP A 192 -39.87 11.20 7.91
CA TRP A 192 -41.13 11.85 7.57
C TRP A 192 -41.57 12.68 8.78
N LEU A 193 -41.59 14.00 8.61
CA LEU A 193 -42.46 14.92 9.34
C LEU A 193 -43.53 15.39 8.35
#